data_AF-K1UCV1-F1
#
_entry.id   AF-K1UCV1-F1
#
_cell.length_a   1.000
_cell.length_b   1.000
_cell.length_c   1.000
_cell.angle_alpha   90.00
_cell.angle_beta   90.00
_cell.angle_gamma   90.00
#
_symmetry.space_group_name_H-M   'P 1'
#
loop_
_entity.id
_entity.type
_entity.pdbx_description
1 polymer ?
#
loop_
_entity_poly.entity_id
_entity_poly.type
_entity_poly.pdbx_seq_one_letter_code
_entity_poly.pdbx_strand_id
1 'polypeptide(L)'
;GTVGKEQLISSCSNGEPNWLYIPTKGKSSKTHAEFVSEIKELARRAATTANKTEYEYISRQVLGLRAEYLSDVAPDRKQLYEQAKNTIKKQTGNSKCKGCGELSLLDFLEKAEGKSSNFAEKKFALAGGGTLNCPILTTGGYGAEIQYQGVTVLSNLGNGWGYEMTPAELAKKDEFYSIY
;
A
#
# COMPACT_ATOMS: atom_id res chain seq x y z
N GLY A 1 4.85 20.75 11.32
CA GLY A 1 4.62 20.32 9.94
C GLY A 1 4.57 18.82 9.92
N THR A 2 3.38 18.26 10.11
CA THR A 2 3.15 16.81 10.10
C THR A 2 3.03 16.40 8.64
N VAL A 3 4.10 15.79 8.10
CA VAL A 3 4.06 15.11 6.80
C VAL A 3 2.85 14.17 6.82
N GLY A 4 1.94 14.36 5.87
CA GLY A 4 0.62 13.73 5.82
C GLY A 4 0.68 12.21 5.69
N LYS A 5 0.91 11.52 6.82
CA LYS A 5 0.72 10.07 6.94
C LYS A 5 -0.77 9.79 6.97
N GLU A 6 -1.38 9.69 5.80
CA GLU A 6 -2.73 9.16 5.67
C GLU A 6 -2.64 7.64 5.87
N GLN A 7 -2.59 7.20 7.14
CA GLN A 7 -2.65 5.78 7.51
C GLN A 7 -4.07 5.25 7.29
N LEU A 8 -4.46 5.06 6.03
CA LEU A 8 -5.54 4.14 5.71
C LEU A 8 -5.00 2.75 6.02
N ILE A 9 -5.52 2.12 7.07
CA ILE A 9 -5.30 0.68 7.32
C ILE A 9 -5.90 -0.05 6.13
N SER A 10 -5.02 -0.45 5.23
CA SER A 10 -5.35 -1.01 3.93
C SER A 10 -4.81 -2.44 3.91
N SER A 11 -5.27 -3.27 4.84
CA SER A 11 -4.94 -4.70 4.91
C SER A 11 -6.11 -5.55 4.47
N CYS A 12 -5.84 -6.55 3.63
CA CYS A 12 -6.77 -7.64 3.34
C CYS A 12 -6.73 -8.69 4.46
N SER A 13 -7.76 -9.53 4.58
CA SER A 13 -7.85 -10.61 5.58
C SER A 13 -6.74 -11.66 5.48
N ASN A 14 -6.03 -11.70 4.35
CA ASN A 14 -4.90 -12.59 4.08
C ASN A 14 -3.53 -11.99 4.46
N GLY A 15 -3.49 -10.83 5.12
CA GLY A 15 -2.24 -10.18 5.53
C GLY A 15 -1.52 -9.44 4.39
N GLU A 16 -2.10 -9.34 3.19
CA GLU A 16 -1.55 -8.56 2.08
C GLU A 16 -2.06 -7.10 2.07
N PRO A 17 -1.34 -6.19 1.39
CA PRO A 17 -1.83 -4.84 1.15
C PRO A 17 -3.13 -4.86 0.33
N ASN A 18 -4.09 -4.01 0.69
CA ASN A 18 -5.33 -3.85 -0.03
C ASN A 18 -5.11 -2.92 -1.23
N TRP A 19 -4.72 -3.56 -2.33
CA TRP A 19 -4.43 -2.89 -3.59
C TRP A 19 -5.59 -2.13 -4.22
N LEU A 20 -6.83 -2.29 -3.72
CA LEU A 20 -7.98 -1.48 -4.17
C LEU A 20 -7.85 -0.02 -3.75
N TYR A 21 -7.27 0.26 -2.58
CA TYR A 21 -7.17 1.62 -2.03
C TYR A 21 -5.74 2.18 -2.01
N ILE A 22 -4.75 1.33 -2.26
CA ILE A 22 -3.35 1.74 -2.42
C ILE A 22 -3.11 2.11 -3.90
N PRO A 23 -2.68 3.35 -4.21
CA PRO A 23 -2.25 3.71 -5.55
C PRO A 23 -1.02 2.89 -5.93
N THR A 24 -0.98 2.38 -7.16
CA THR A 24 0.18 1.69 -7.70
C THR A 24 0.22 1.94 -9.18
N LYS A 25 1.42 2.01 -9.76
CA LYS A 25 1.59 2.26 -11.19
C LYS A 25 0.72 1.33 -12.04
N GLY A 26 0.09 1.89 -13.08
CA GLY A 26 -0.62 1.10 -14.11
C GLY A 26 -1.92 0.46 -13.63
N LYS A 27 -2.61 1.05 -12.65
CA LYS A 27 -3.84 0.50 -12.07
C LYS A 27 -5.07 0.64 -12.97
N SER A 28 -5.11 1.65 -13.83
CA SER A 28 -6.26 1.94 -14.69
C SER A 28 -5.82 2.37 -16.09
N SER A 29 -6.66 2.06 -17.08
CA SER A 29 -6.54 2.53 -18.48
C SER A 29 -7.54 3.64 -18.82
N LYS A 30 -8.30 4.13 -17.82
CA LYS A 30 -9.27 5.22 -18.00
C LYS A 30 -8.59 6.50 -18.45
N THR A 31 -9.27 7.24 -19.31
CA THR A 31 -8.90 8.58 -19.73
C THR A 31 -9.20 9.61 -18.62
N HIS A 32 -8.56 10.77 -18.69
CA HIS A 32 -8.83 11.86 -17.74
C HIS A 32 -10.31 12.31 -17.78
N ALA A 33 -10.95 12.33 -18.96
CA ALA A 33 -12.35 12.71 -19.09
C ALA A 33 -13.30 11.72 -18.39
N GLU A 34 -13.03 10.42 -18.49
CA GLU A 34 -13.78 9.38 -17.78
C GLU A 34 -13.63 9.55 -16.27
N PHE A 35 -12.40 9.78 -15.77
CA PHE A 35 -12.18 10.08 -14.36
C PHE A 35 -12.96 11.30 -13.89
N VAL A 36 -12.88 12.43 -14.61
CA VAL A 36 -13.62 13.65 -14.25
C VAL A 36 -15.13 13.38 -14.18
N SER A 37 -15.67 12.60 -15.13
CA SER A 37 -17.09 12.23 -15.12
C SER A 37 -17.47 11.38 -13.91
N GLU A 38 -16.69 10.35 -13.58
CA GLU A 38 -16.94 9.48 -12.43
C GLU A 38 -16.79 10.21 -11.09
N ILE A 39 -15.78 11.08 -10.97
CA ILE A 39 -15.55 11.90 -9.76
C ILE A 39 -16.76 12.81 -9.51
N LYS A 40 -17.22 13.52 -10.54
CA LYS A 40 -18.38 14.42 -10.44
C LYS A 40 -19.67 13.66 -10.10
N GLU A 41 -19.85 12.46 -10.64
CA GLU A 41 -21.02 11.65 -10.30
C GLU A 41 -20.98 11.17 -8.84
N LEU A 42 -19.82 10.74 -8.34
CA LEU A 42 -19.66 10.39 -6.93
C LEU A 42 -19.87 11.61 -6.01
N ALA A 43 -19.39 12.79 -6.40
CA ALA A 43 -19.61 14.04 -5.67
C ALA A 43 -21.09 14.40 -5.59
N ARG A 44 -21.79 14.36 -6.74
CA ARG A 44 -23.24 14.61 -6.81
C ARG A 44 -24.00 13.63 -5.91
N ARG A 45 -23.69 12.34 -5.98
CA ARG A 45 -24.32 11.31 -5.13
C ARG A 45 -24.06 11.57 -3.65
N ALA A 46 -22.82 11.87 -3.28
CA ALA A 46 -22.44 12.18 -1.89
C ALA A 46 -23.20 13.40 -1.34
N ALA A 47 -23.37 14.44 -2.16
CA ALA A 47 -24.10 15.65 -1.78
C ALA A 47 -25.62 15.42 -1.62
N THR A 48 -26.19 14.44 -2.32
CA THR A 48 -27.64 14.19 -2.32
C THR A 48 -28.11 13.10 -1.35
N THR A 49 -27.22 12.19 -0.92
CA THR A 49 -27.63 11.07 -0.07
C THR A 49 -27.77 11.52 1.39
N ALA A 50 -28.90 11.18 2.02
CA ALA A 50 -29.10 11.28 3.47
C ALA A 50 -28.87 9.92 4.17
N ASN A 51 -28.59 8.86 3.39
CA ASN A 51 -28.42 7.51 3.92
C ASN A 51 -26.96 7.26 4.28
N LYS A 52 -26.69 7.00 5.57
CA LYS A 52 -25.34 6.75 6.09
C LYS A 52 -24.65 5.56 5.40
N THR A 53 -25.35 4.46 5.18
CA THR A 53 -24.80 3.26 4.53
C THR A 53 -24.43 3.53 3.07
N GLU A 54 -25.26 4.32 2.37
CA GLU A 54 -24.95 4.73 1.00
C GLU A 54 -23.77 5.69 0.96
N TYR A 55 -23.69 6.64 1.91
CA TYR A 55 -22.54 7.52 2.04
C TYR A 55 -21.24 6.74 2.30
N GLU A 56 -21.26 5.71 3.16
CA GLU A 56 -20.12 4.83 3.39
C GLU A 56 -19.73 4.03 2.14
N TYR A 57 -20.70 3.62 1.32
CA TYR A 57 -20.43 2.99 0.03
C TYR A 57 -19.80 3.97 -0.97
N ILE A 58 -20.32 5.20 -1.06
CA ILE A 58 -19.76 6.25 -1.91
C ILE A 58 -18.34 6.60 -1.47
N SER A 59 -18.09 6.74 -0.16
CA SER A 59 -16.76 6.99 0.40
C SER A 59 -15.75 5.92 -0.02
N ARG A 60 -16.14 4.63 0.04
CA ARG A 60 -15.29 3.54 -0.48
C ARG A 60 -15.03 3.64 -1.98
N GLN A 61 -16.04 4.01 -2.78
CA GLN A 61 -15.83 4.22 -4.22
C GLN A 61 -14.88 5.39 -4.50
N VAL A 62 -15.01 6.50 -3.77
CA VAL A 62 -14.12 7.65 -3.88
C VAL A 62 -12.67 7.25 -3.56
N LEU A 63 -12.45 6.45 -2.51
CA LEU A 63 -11.12 5.94 -2.17
C LEU A 63 -10.53 5.04 -3.27
N GLY A 64 -11.34 4.16 -3.86
CA GLY A 64 -10.93 3.29 -4.98
C GLY A 64 -10.59 4.10 -6.23
N LEU A 65 -11.47 5.03 -6.61
CA LEU A 65 -11.30 5.89 -7.77
C LEU A 65 -10.10 6.82 -7.60
N ARG A 66 -9.87 7.36 -6.40
CA ARG A 66 -8.66 8.13 -6.07
C ARG A 66 -7.41 7.29 -6.28
N ALA A 67 -7.41 6.04 -5.81
CA ALA A 67 -6.26 5.16 -5.99
C ALA A 67 -5.99 4.82 -7.46
N GLU A 68 -7.03 4.74 -8.31
CA GLU A 68 -6.89 4.64 -9.77
C GLU A 68 -6.39 5.94 -10.40
N TYR A 69 -6.96 7.08 -10.01
CA TYR A 69 -6.59 8.40 -10.53
C TYR A 69 -5.12 8.72 -10.29
N LEU A 70 -4.61 8.37 -9.12
CA LEU A 70 -3.21 8.58 -8.73
C LEU A 70 -2.22 7.61 -9.39
N SER A 71 -2.70 6.59 -10.10
CA SER A 71 -1.85 5.49 -10.58
C SER A 71 -0.85 5.85 -11.69
N ASP A 72 -1.01 6.99 -12.35
CA ASP A 72 -0.10 7.48 -13.38
C ASP A 72 1.20 8.06 -12.78
N VAL A 73 1.10 8.70 -11.61
CA VAL A 73 2.22 9.31 -10.87
C VAL A 73 2.70 8.47 -9.70
N ALA A 74 1.95 7.42 -9.35
CA ALA A 74 2.31 6.51 -8.26
C ALA A 74 3.55 5.65 -8.59
N PRO A 75 4.41 5.36 -7.60
CA PRO A 75 5.40 4.30 -7.73
C PRO A 75 4.72 2.93 -7.91
N ASP A 76 5.45 1.97 -8.47
CA ASP A 76 4.96 0.59 -8.61
C ASP A 76 5.05 -0.18 -7.28
N ARG A 77 4.16 0.16 -6.34
CA ARG A 77 4.12 -0.41 -4.99
C ARG A 77 3.90 -1.93 -5.01
N LYS A 78 3.11 -2.44 -5.96
CA LYS A 78 2.90 -3.89 -6.15
C LYS A 78 4.19 -4.58 -6.53
N GLN A 79 4.92 -4.06 -7.52
CA GLN A 79 6.19 -4.63 -7.93
C GLN A 79 7.21 -4.58 -6.79
N LEU A 80 7.30 -3.47 -6.06
CA LEU A 80 8.20 -3.34 -4.90
C LEU A 80 7.85 -4.33 -3.79
N TYR A 81 6.56 -4.54 -3.50
CA TYR A 81 6.09 -5.54 -2.54
C TYR A 81 6.48 -6.97 -2.95
N GLU A 82 6.28 -7.34 -4.22
CA GLU A 82 6.68 -8.65 -4.72
C GLU A 82 8.19 -8.85 -4.73
N GLN A 83 8.97 -7.79 -5.00
CA GLN A 83 10.43 -7.84 -4.86
C GLN A 83 10.85 -8.03 -3.40
N ALA A 84 10.18 -7.36 -2.46
CA ALA A 84 10.41 -7.53 -1.02
C ALA A 84 10.11 -8.96 -0.57
N LYS A 85 8.95 -9.52 -0.96
CA LYS A 85 8.58 -10.93 -0.72
C LYS A 85 9.65 -11.89 -1.20
N ASN A 86 10.07 -11.75 -2.46
CA ASN A 86 11.09 -12.60 -3.05
C ASN A 86 12.47 -12.45 -2.39
N THR A 87 12.81 -11.24 -1.93
CA THR A 87 14.09 -10.97 -1.27
C THR A 87 14.16 -11.68 0.08
N ILE A 88 13.13 -11.55 0.93
CA ILE A 88 13.11 -12.24 2.23
C ILE A 88 12.99 -13.75 2.06
N LYS A 89 12.21 -14.23 1.08
CA LYS A 89 12.13 -15.65 0.74
C LYS A 89 13.51 -16.26 0.41
N LYS A 90 14.36 -15.53 -0.34
CA LYS A 90 15.74 -15.96 -0.63
C LYS A 90 16.62 -16.02 0.62
N GLN A 91 16.45 -15.08 1.56
CA GLN A 91 17.21 -15.04 2.82
C GLN A 91 16.81 -16.15 3.79
N THR A 92 15.53 -16.53 3.81
CA THR A 92 14.98 -17.49 4.78
C THR A 92 15.06 -18.95 4.33
N GLY A 93 15.37 -19.18 3.05
CA GLY A 93 15.42 -20.49 2.41
C GLY A 93 14.04 -21.00 1.97
N ASN A 94 14.02 -21.92 1.01
CA ASN A 94 12.79 -22.44 0.42
C ASN A 94 12.17 -23.54 1.30
N SER A 95 11.55 -23.18 2.42
CA SER A 95 10.83 -24.13 3.28
C SER A 95 9.35 -24.20 2.90
N LYS A 96 8.89 -25.41 2.54
CA LYS A 96 7.47 -25.71 2.28
C LYS A 96 6.64 -25.29 3.50
N CYS A 97 5.68 -24.38 3.32
CA CYS A 97 4.71 -24.08 4.37
C CYS A 97 3.71 -25.24 4.48
N LYS A 98 3.40 -25.67 5.71
CA LYS A 98 2.33 -26.64 6.01
C LYS A 98 0.96 -25.93 5.95
N GLY A 99 0.55 -25.46 4.78
CA GLY A 99 -0.73 -24.78 4.59
C GLY A 99 -0.89 -24.32 3.15
N CYS A 100 -2.03 -24.66 2.54
CA CYS A 100 -2.35 -24.32 1.16
C CYS A 100 -2.75 -22.84 1.09
N GLY A 101 -1.78 -21.94 0.89
CA GLY A 101 -1.98 -20.51 0.69
C GLY A 101 -0.67 -19.85 0.24
N GLU A 102 -0.75 -18.83 -0.62
CA GLU A 102 0.40 -17.98 -0.93
C GLU A 102 0.84 -17.23 0.33
N LEU A 103 2.14 -17.24 0.63
CA LEU A 103 2.68 -16.58 1.81
C LEU A 103 2.85 -15.07 1.59
N SER A 104 2.45 -14.28 2.58
CA SER A 104 2.64 -12.84 2.64
C SER A 104 4.10 -12.48 2.97
N LEU A 105 4.48 -11.20 2.80
CA LEU A 105 5.79 -10.72 3.25
C LEU A 105 5.98 -10.92 4.77
N LEU A 106 4.92 -10.73 5.56
CA LEU A 106 4.96 -10.87 7.01
C LEU A 106 5.22 -12.32 7.42
N ASP A 107 4.64 -13.30 6.72
CA ASP A 107 4.85 -14.72 7.00
C ASP A 107 6.33 -15.11 6.82
N PHE A 108 6.99 -14.53 5.83
CA PHE A 108 8.42 -14.74 5.61
C PHE A 108 9.27 -14.06 6.70
N LEU A 109 8.84 -12.90 7.19
CA LEU A 109 9.52 -12.17 8.25
C LEU A 109 9.37 -12.86 9.61
N GLU A 110 8.18 -13.35 9.95
CA GLU A 110 7.92 -14.14 11.17
C GLU A 110 8.78 -15.41 11.20
N LYS A 111 8.89 -16.12 10.07
CA LYS A 111 9.77 -17.30 9.96
C LYS A 111 11.26 -17.01 10.16
N ALA A 112 11.68 -15.78 9.91
CA ALA A 112 13.06 -15.37 10.13
C ALA A 112 13.37 -15.07 11.60
N GLU A 113 12.34 -14.80 12.42
CA GLU A 113 12.47 -14.35 13.81
C GLU A 113 13.12 -15.38 14.76
N GLY A 114 13.28 -16.64 14.33
CA GLY A 114 14.00 -17.68 15.08
C GLY A 114 15.38 -18.05 14.54
N LYS A 115 15.81 -17.46 13.42
CA LYS A 115 17.12 -17.72 12.79
C LYS A 115 18.03 -16.54 13.09
N SER A 116 19.32 -16.79 13.36
CA SER A 116 20.35 -15.81 13.75
C SER A 116 20.59 -14.62 12.79
N SER A 117 19.75 -14.44 11.78
CA SER A 117 19.68 -13.27 10.91
C SER A 117 18.97 -12.12 11.60
N ASN A 118 19.74 -11.19 12.17
CA ASN A 118 19.21 -9.91 12.65
C ASN A 118 18.75 -9.07 11.44
N PHE A 119 17.46 -9.12 11.11
CA PHE A 119 16.89 -8.34 9.99
C PHE A 119 16.68 -6.87 10.36
N ALA A 120 16.63 -6.53 11.65
CA ALA A 120 16.45 -5.15 12.11
C ALA A 120 17.57 -4.22 11.63
N GLU A 121 18.79 -4.75 11.55
CA GLU A 121 19.99 -4.00 11.15
C GLU A 121 20.25 -4.08 9.65
N LYS A 122 19.48 -4.90 8.91
CA LYS A 122 19.70 -5.12 7.47
C LYS A 122 18.75 -4.26 6.64
N LYS A 123 19.35 -3.66 5.61
CA LYS A 123 18.62 -3.01 4.51
C LYS A 123 18.76 -3.85 3.27
N PHE A 124 17.64 -4.19 2.64
CA PHE A 124 17.64 -5.01 1.44
C PHE A 124 17.32 -4.14 0.22
N ALA A 125 18.26 -4.03 -0.71
CA ALA A 125 18.03 -3.35 -1.97
C ALA A 125 17.04 -4.14 -2.84
N LEU A 126 16.06 -3.43 -3.43
CA LEU A 126 15.07 -3.97 -4.34
C LEU A 126 15.43 -3.58 -5.78
N ALA A 127 15.24 -4.49 -6.73
CA ALA A 127 15.62 -4.28 -8.14
C ALA A 127 14.96 -3.05 -8.78
N GLY A 128 13.78 -2.65 -8.30
CA GLY A 128 13.07 -1.45 -8.72
C GLY A 128 13.58 -0.14 -8.10
N GLY A 129 14.75 -0.14 -7.46
CA GLY A 129 15.35 1.06 -6.83
C GLY A 129 14.82 1.38 -5.43
N GLY A 130 13.99 0.50 -4.86
CA GLY A 130 13.53 0.62 -3.48
C GLY A 130 14.47 -0.05 -2.48
N THR A 131 14.20 0.15 -1.19
CA THR A 131 14.88 -0.54 -0.08
C THR A 131 13.84 -1.08 0.88
N LEU A 132 13.99 -2.33 1.30
CA LEU A 132 13.21 -2.93 2.38
C LEU A 132 14.00 -2.85 3.69
N ASN A 133 13.35 -2.29 4.72
CA ASN A 133 13.78 -2.35 6.11
C ASN A 133 12.78 -3.23 6.90
N CYS A 134 13.27 -3.89 7.95
CA CYS A 134 12.49 -4.81 8.76
C CYS A 134 12.54 -4.36 10.24
N PRO A 135 11.83 -3.30 10.64
CA PRO A 135 11.89 -2.80 12.02
C PRO A 135 11.33 -3.82 13.02
N ILE A 136 11.88 -3.86 14.23
CA ILE A 136 11.33 -4.67 15.32
C ILE A 136 10.05 -3.99 15.83
N LEU A 137 8.97 -4.74 15.93
CA LEU A 137 7.71 -4.25 16.46
C LEU A 137 7.72 -4.26 17.98
N THR A 138 6.97 -3.34 18.60
CA THR A 138 6.85 -3.26 20.06
C THR A 138 6.22 -4.51 20.68
N THR A 139 5.44 -5.26 19.89
CA THR A 139 4.82 -6.53 20.27
C THR A 139 5.76 -7.73 20.14
N GLY A 140 7.01 -7.53 19.70
CA GLY A 140 7.81 -8.61 19.11
C GLY A 140 7.45 -8.80 17.63
N GLY A 141 8.32 -9.45 16.86
CA GLY A 141 8.18 -9.56 15.42
C GLY A 141 8.94 -8.52 14.62
N TYR A 142 9.05 -8.80 13.32
CA TYR A 142 9.51 -7.84 12.32
C TYR A 142 8.32 -7.24 11.57
N GLY A 143 8.32 -5.91 11.45
CA GLY A 143 7.50 -5.19 10.49
C GLY A 143 8.17 -5.15 9.11
N ALA A 144 7.52 -4.47 8.18
CA ALA A 144 8.06 -4.22 6.85
C ALA A 144 7.94 -2.74 6.51
N GLU A 145 9.02 -2.12 6.05
CA GLU A 145 9.01 -0.77 5.48
C GLU A 145 9.73 -0.78 4.15
N ILE A 146 9.00 -0.50 3.08
CA ILE A 146 9.54 -0.35 1.74
C ILE A 146 9.67 1.15 1.46
N GLN A 147 10.90 1.59 1.27
CA GLN A 147 11.25 2.95 0.90
C GLN A 147 11.57 3.03 -0.58
N TYR A 148 11.12 4.09 -1.24
CA TYR A 148 11.46 4.42 -2.61
C TYR A 148 11.65 5.93 -2.72
N GLN A 149 12.81 6.35 -3.22
CA GLN A 149 13.20 7.77 -3.34
C GLN A 149 13.03 8.59 -2.04
N GLY A 150 13.34 7.97 -0.89
CA GLY A 150 13.26 8.62 0.42
C GLY A 150 11.86 8.68 1.06
N VAL A 151 10.84 8.11 0.40
CA VAL A 151 9.46 8.02 0.92
C VAL A 151 9.16 6.58 1.32
N THR A 152 8.50 6.36 2.45
CA THR A 152 8.03 5.01 2.86
C THR A 152 6.76 4.68 2.08
N VAL A 153 6.93 4.23 0.85
CA VAL A 153 5.83 3.98 -0.09
C VAL A 153 4.93 2.83 0.33
N LEU A 154 5.38 1.93 1.21
CA LEU A 154 4.55 0.89 1.81
C LEU A 154 5.12 0.47 3.16
N SER A 155 4.28 0.35 4.19
CA SER A 155 4.71 -0.06 5.53
C SER A 155 3.67 -0.93 6.22
N ASN A 156 4.13 -1.88 7.02
CA ASN A 156 3.36 -2.57 8.04
C ASN A 156 4.13 -2.59 9.35
N LEU A 157 3.63 -1.85 10.33
CA LEU A 157 4.23 -1.68 11.65
C LEU A 157 3.39 -2.35 12.77
N GLY A 158 2.66 -3.42 12.44
CA GLY A 158 1.82 -4.17 13.38
C GLY A 158 0.33 -3.82 13.36
N ASN A 159 -0.06 -2.72 12.70
CA ASN A 159 -1.46 -2.26 12.60
C ASN A 159 -2.05 -2.45 11.20
N GLY A 160 -1.46 -3.32 10.38
CA GLY A 160 -1.82 -3.51 8.97
C GLY A 160 -0.98 -2.66 8.02
N TRP A 161 -1.29 -2.77 6.73
CA TRP A 161 -0.56 -2.10 5.66
C TRP A 161 -1.03 -0.66 5.50
N GLY A 162 -0.08 0.26 5.37
CA GLY A 162 -0.29 1.67 5.01
C GLY A 162 0.73 2.12 3.96
N TYR A 163 0.54 3.32 3.41
CA TYR A 163 1.45 3.91 2.43
C TYR A 163 1.60 5.41 2.68
N GLU A 164 2.76 5.94 2.32
CA GLU A 164 2.96 7.38 2.16
C GLU A 164 2.85 7.77 0.69
N MET A 165 2.33 8.98 0.44
CA MET A 165 2.23 9.55 -0.90
C MET A 165 3.51 10.32 -1.23
N THR A 166 3.97 10.15 -2.47
CA THR A 166 5.03 10.99 -3.04
C THR A 166 4.52 12.42 -3.28
N PRO A 167 5.41 13.42 -3.45
CA PRO A 167 5.00 14.79 -3.79
C PRO A 167 4.11 14.87 -5.05
N ALA A 168 4.37 14.04 -6.06
CA ALA A 168 3.57 13.99 -7.28
C ALA A 168 2.16 13.45 -7.03
N GLU A 169 2.03 12.41 -6.20
CA GLU A 169 0.73 11.89 -5.79
C GLU A 169 -0.06 12.89 -4.95
N LEU A 170 0.61 13.64 -4.07
CA LEU A 170 -0.05 14.68 -3.27
C LEU A 170 -0.62 15.79 -4.16
N ALA A 171 0.15 16.29 -5.13
CA ALA A 171 -0.32 17.30 -6.07
C ALA A 171 -1.53 16.81 -6.89
N LYS A 172 -1.48 15.56 -7.38
CA LYS A 172 -2.57 14.96 -8.14
C LYS A 172 -3.78 14.60 -7.27
N LYS A 173 -3.58 14.32 -5.98
CA LYS A 173 -4.66 14.13 -5.00
C LYS A 173 -5.41 15.43 -4.78
N ASP A 174 -4.70 16.56 -4.70
CA ASP A 174 -5.32 17.86 -4.53
C ASP A 174 -6.15 18.23 -5.77
N GLU A 175 -5.68 17.88 -6.98
CA GLU A 175 -6.49 17.96 -8.21
C GLU A 175 -7.76 17.11 -8.11
N PHE A 176 -7.65 15.84 -7.71
CA PHE A 176 -8.80 14.95 -7.54
C PHE A 176 -9.89 15.57 -6.64
N TYR A 177 -9.51 16.11 -5.48
CA TYR A 177 -10.44 16.73 -4.54
C TYR A 177 -10.90 18.14 -4.95
N SER A 178 -10.24 18.77 -5.92
CA SER A 178 -10.76 20.01 -6.51
C SER A 178 -11.90 19.73 -7.50
N ILE A 179 -11.96 18.52 -8.06
CA ILE A 179 -13.01 18.06 -8.97
C ILE A 179 -14.20 17.46 -8.20
N TYR A 180 -13.92 16.74 -7.11
CA TYR A 180 -14.90 16.12 -6.21
C TYR A 180 -15.58 17.14 -5.29
#